data_AF-A0A920B777-F1
#
_entry.id   AF-A0A920B777-F1
#
_cell.length_a   1.000
_cell.length_b   1.000
_cell.length_c   1.000
_cell.angle_alpha   90.00
_cell.angle_beta   90.00
_cell.angle_gamma   90.00
#
_symmetry.space_group_name_H-M   'P 1'
#
loop_
_entity.id
_entity.type
_entity.pdbx_description
1 polymer ?
#
loop_
_entity_poly.entity_id
_entity_poly.type
_entity_poly.pdbx_seq_one_letter_code
_entity_poly.pdbx_strand_id
1 'polypeptide(L)' 'MNIDPEEKMIKDGRIEKNILRESFKGYIPDNVLWRQKEQFSDGVGYSWIDSLKEYANEKYLISL' A
#
# COMPACT_ATOMS: atom_id res chain seq x y z
N MET A 1 19.57 4.73 -5.10
CA MET A 1 19.58 4.57 -3.62
C MET A 1 20.43 5.63 -2.89
N ASN A 2 21.24 6.43 -3.58
CA ASN A 2 22.18 7.41 -3.00
C ASN A 2 21.54 8.74 -2.53
N ILE A 3 20.23 8.78 -2.32
CA ILE A 3 19.57 9.92 -1.67
C ILE A 3 19.70 9.73 -0.17
N ASP A 4 19.95 10.84 0.55
CA ASP A 4 19.98 10.87 2.02
C ASP A 4 18.78 10.07 2.60
N PRO A 5 19.01 9.05 3.45
CA PRO A 5 17.95 8.31 4.12
C PRO A 5 16.97 9.21 4.88
N GLU A 6 17.43 10.32 5.45
CA GLU A 6 16.58 11.25 6.21
C GLU A 6 15.44 11.81 5.36
N GLU A 7 15.68 12.09 4.08
CA GLU A 7 14.66 12.58 3.15
C GLU A 7 13.59 11.54 2.78
N LYS A 8 13.83 10.26 3.10
CA LYS A 8 12.87 9.17 2.87
C LYS A 8 12.00 8.91 4.09
N MET A 9 12.36 9.49 5.25
CA MET A 9 11.65 9.30 6.51
C MET A 9 10.33 10.07 6.52
N ILE A 10 9.35 9.48 7.20
CA ILE A 10 8.02 10.07 7.39
C ILE A 10 8.10 10.95 8.65
N LYS A 11 8.35 12.24 8.46
CA LYS A 11 8.48 13.26 9.51
C LYS A 11 7.66 14.50 9.17
N ASP A 12 7.34 15.32 10.16
CA ASP A 12 6.74 16.66 9.96
C ASP A 12 5.45 16.66 9.12
N GLY A 13 4.60 15.63 9.30
CA GLY A 13 3.34 15.50 8.56
C GLY A 13 3.50 15.06 7.09
N ARG A 14 4.72 14.76 6.63
CA ARG A 14 4.97 14.14 5.32
C ARG A 14 4.37 12.73 5.29
N ILE A 15 3.80 12.34 4.15
CA ILE A 15 3.32 10.96 3.91
C ILE A 15 4.42 10.08 3.29
N GLU A 16 4.19 8.78 3.21
CA GLU A 16 5.15 7.84 2.62
C GLU A 16 5.57 8.25 1.21
N LYS A 17 6.86 8.12 0.91
CA LYS A 17 7.47 8.48 -0.38
C LYS A 17 7.30 9.96 -0.75
N ASN A 18 7.17 10.88 0.22
CA ASN A 18 6.96 12.31 -0.03
C ASN A 18 7.96 12.91 -1.05
N ILE A 19 9.26 12.69 -0.91
CA ILE A 19 10.27 13.19 -1.87
C ILE A 19 10.01 12.73 -3.32
N LEU A 20 9.51 11.52 -3.51
CA LEU A 20 9.12 11.01 -4.82
C LEU A 20 7.81 11.67 -5.28
N ARG A 21 6.84 11.90 -4.40
CA ARG A 21 5.58 12.57 -4.78
C ARG A 21 5.84 14.01 -5.21
N GLU A 22 6.66 14.74 -4.45
CA GLU A 22 7.07 16.11 -4.76
C GLU A 22 7.71 16.23 -6.15
N SER A 23 8.57 15.28 -6.54
CA SER A 23 9.23 15.33 -7.86
C SER A 23 8.29 15.11 -9.05
N PHE A 24 7.04 14.67 -8.82
CA PHE A 24 6.03 14.43 -9.86
C PHE A 24 4.85 15.42 -9.81
N LYS A 25 4.94 16.51 -9.02
CA LYS A 25 3.93 17.57 -9.04
C LYS A 25 3.72 18.12 -10.47
N GLY A 26 2.45 18.25 -10.87
CA GLY A 26 2.07 18.72 -12.21
C GLY A 26 2.10 17.66 -13.31
N TYR A 27 2.62 16.46 -13.04
CA TYR A 27 2.62 15.36 -14.02
C TYR A 27 1.39 14.45 -13.92
N ILE A 28 0.82 14.32 -12.72
CA ILE A 28 -0.37 13.51 -12.47
C ILE A 28 -1.34 14.25 -11.53
N PRO A 29 -2.65 13.92 -11.55
CA PRO A 29 -3.64 14.55 -10.67
C PRO A 29 -3.29 14.43 -9.18
N ASP A 30 -3.53 15.50 -8.43
CA ASP A 30 -3.18 15.57 -7.00
C ASP A 30 -3.88 14.49 -6.17
N ASN A 31 -5.11 14.11 -6.52
CA ASN A 31 -5.83 13.04 -5.83
C ASN A 31 -5.16 11.67 -5.99
N VAL A 32 -4.37 11.46 -7.06
CA VAL A 32 -3.54 10.26 -7.24
C VAL A 32 -2.18 10.46 -6.57
N LEU A 33 -1.56 11.63 -6.78
CA LEU A 33 -0.23 11.96 -6.28
C LEU A 33 -0.13 11.95 -4.76
N TRP A 34 -1.21 12.32 -4.07
CA TRP A 34 -1.31 12.38 -2.61
C TRP A 34 -2.20 11.30 -2.01
N ARG A 35 -2.63 10.32 -2.81
CA ARG A 35 -3.39 9.19 -2.32
C ARG A 35 -2.57 8.42 -1.28
N GLN A 36 -3.13 8.23 -0.09
CA GLN A 36 -2.53 7.44 0.96
C GLN A 36 -2.53 5.96 0.57
N LYS A 37 -1.46 5.24 0.94
CA LYS A 37 -1.42 3.80 0.75
C LYS A 37 -2.53 3.12 1.54
N GLU A 38 -3.42 2.43 0.83
CA GLU A 38 -4.35 1.49 1.45
C GLU A 38 -3.64 0.17 1.77
N GLN A 39 -4.12 -0.47 2.84
CA GLN A 39 -3.64 -1.78 3.24
C GLN A 39 -3.96 -2.80 2.14
N PHE A 40 -3.06 -3.76 1.94
CA PHE A 40 -3.05 -4.63 0.75
C PHE A 40 -4.37 -5.37 0.51
N SER A 41 -5.12 -5.71 1.57
CA SER A 41 -6.42 -6.34 1.52
C SER A 41 -7.49 -5.48 0.87
N ASP A 42 -7.46 -4.18 1.19
CA ASP A 42 -8.56 -3.28 0.92
C ASP A 42 -8.48 -2.76 -0.52
N GLY A 43 -7.26 -2.68 -1.07
CA GLY A 43 -7.02 -2.25 -2.44
C GLY A 43 -7.30 -3.27 -3.55
N VAL A 44 -7.49 -4.55 -3.21
CA VAL A 44 -7.80 -5.63 -4.20
C VAL A 44 -9.27 -6.06 -4.12
N GLY A 45 -9.90 -5.87 -2.94
CA GLY A 45 -11.28 -6.24 -2.66
C GLY A 45 -11.36 -7.35 -1.61
N TYR A 46 -12.30 -7.21 -0.66
CA TYR A 46 -12.46 -8.12 0.48
C TYR A 46 -12.64 -9.59 0.09
N SER A 47 -13.30 -9.86 -1.04
CA SER A 47 -13.57 -11.22 -1.51
C SER A 47 -12.30 -12.03 -1.80
N TRP A 48 -11.21 -11.39 -2.23
CA TRP A 48 -9.99 -12.12 -2.63
C TRP A 48 -9.33 -12.83 -1.45
N ILE A 49 -9.21 -12.15 -0.31
CA ILE A 49 -8.62 -12.73 0.89
C ILE A 49 -9.54 -13.79 1.49
N ASP A 50 -10.84 -13.54 1.49
CA ASP A 50 -11.80 -14.48 2.04
C ASP A 50 -11.83 -15.78 1.21
N SER A 51 -11.78 -15.72 -0.12
CA SER A 51 -11.63 -16.90 -0.96
C SER A 51 -10.32 -17.67 -0.71
N LEU A 52 -9.21 -16.97 -0.44
CA LEU A 52 -7.95 -17.64 -0.09
C LEU A 52 -8.02 -18.35 1.26
N LYS A 53 -8.67 -17.73 2.26
CA LYS A 53 -8.90 -18.35 3.57
C LYS A 53 -9.82 -19.57 3.45
N GLU A 54 -10.90 -19.46 2.70
CA GLU A 54 -11.86 -20.54 2.46
C GLU A 54 -11.17 -21.73 1.78
N TYR A 55 -10.43 -21.48 0.70
CA TYR A 55 -9.67 -22.52 0.01
C TYR A 55 -8.65 -23.23 0.92
N ALA A 56 -7.93 -22.46 1.75
CA ALA A 56 -6.98 -23.04 2.71
C ALA A 56 -7.69 -23.90 3.77
N ASN A 57 -8.85 -23.45 4.26
CA ASN A 57 -9.65 -24.19 5.23
C ASN A 57 -10.18 -25.51 4.64
N GLU A 58 -10.75 -25.47 3.43
CA GLU A 58 -11.22 -26.67 2.73
C GLU A 58 -10.09 -27.69 2.53
N LYS A 59 -8.90 -27.19 2.17
CA LYS A 59 -7.78 -28.06 1.79
C LYS A 59 -7.00 -28.64 2.97
N TYR A 60 -6.95 -27.94 4.10
CA TYR A 60 -6.05 -28.30 5.21
C TYR A 60 -6.71 -28.34 6.59
N LEU A 61 -7.96 -27.89 6.76
CA LEU A 61 -8.66 -27.87 8.05
C LEU A 61 -9.86 -28.83 8.14
N ILE A 62 -10.17 -29.58 7.09
CA ILE A 62 -11.13 -30.70 7.15
C ILE A 62 -10.37 -31.98 7.53
N SER A 63 -9.95 -32.08 8.80
CA SER A 63 -9.77 -33.36 9.53
C SER A 63 -9.24 -33.10 10.95
N LEU A 64 -10.14 -32.69 11.85
CA LEU A 64 -10.15 -33.10 13.26
C LEU A 64 -11.59 -33.41 13.64
#